data_AF-A0A932D5Z8-F1
#
_entry.id   AF-A0A932D5Z8-F1
#
_cell.length_a   1.000
_cell.length_b   1.000
_cell.length_c   1.000
_cell.angle_alpha   90.00
_cell.angle_beta   90.00
_cell.angle_gamma   90.00
#
_symmetry.space_group_name_H-M   'P 1'
#
loop_
_entity.id
_entity.type
_entity.pdbx_description
1 polymer ?
#
loop_
_entity_poly.entity_id
_entity_poly.type
_entity_poly.pdbx_seq_one_letter_code
_entity_poly.pdbx_strand_id
1 'polypeptide(L)'
;MNLKLLDGCWDVEVFLDRSAPGHDDNVFVRIREECDERLRILRVNQATIGLTAAQARELARGLLEVAAGDEAAATEEAWRSEERRRPARSRVEASRDRPRFTKTQGRYLAFIQAYMKLHGRAPAEAEFQHYFRVSPPSAHQMIVTLERKGLISRVPGAARSIRLAVPADQIPPLDVPPPSTPPPPWFS
;
A
#
# COMPACT_ATOMS: atom_id res chain seq x y z
N MET A 1 15.20 -0.70 36.75
CA MET A 1 15.44 -1.38 35.45
C MET A 1 16.78 -0.88 34.92
N ASN A 2 17.59 -1.76 34.34
CA ASN A 2 18.86 -1.38 33.71
C ASN A 2 18.87 -1.93 32.28
N LEU A 3 19.34 -1.13 31.34
CA LEU A 3 19.43 -1.47 29.92
C LEU A 3 20.78 -1.01 29.37
N LYS A 4 21.52 -1.95 28.78
CA LYS A 4 22.75 -1.66 28.04
C LYS A 4 22.42 -1.39 26.57
N LEU A 5 22.89 -0.26 26.04
CA LEU A 5 22.71 0.16 24.65
C LEU A 5 24.07 0.38 23.97
N LEU A 6 24.08 0.43 22.63
CA LEU A 6 25.29 0.62 21.82
C LEU A 6 26.42 -0.33 22.23
N ASP A 7 26.16 -1.64 22.18
CA ASP A 7 27.10 -2.71 22.56
C ASP A 7 27.69 -2.57 23.98
N GLY A 8 26.93 -1.96 24.89
CA GLY A 8 27.31 -1.79 26.30
C GLY A 8 28.04 -0.49 26.63
N CYS A 9 28.28 0.38 25.64
CA CYS A 9 28.86 1.72 25.83
C CYS A 9 27.94 2.60 26.69
N TRP A 10 26.62 2.42 26.61
CA TRP A 10 25.65 3.19 27.36
C TRP A 10 24.90 2.33 28.38
N ASP A 11 24.84 2.82 29.61
CA ASP A 11 24.04 2.28 30.69
C ASP A 11 22.85 3.18 30.97
N VAL A 12 21.64 2.66 30.78
CA VAL A 12 20.40 3.37 31.10
C VAL A 12 19.74 2.71 32.31
N GLU A 13 19.64 3.46 33.40
CA GLU A 13 19.06 3.02 34.66
C GLU A 13 17.78 3.81 34.96
N VAL A 14 16.70 3.08 35.24
CA VAL A 14 15.42 3.65 35.72
C VAL A 14 15.20 3.19 37.15
N PHE A 15 15.09 4.13 38.09
CA PHE A 15 14.96 3.85 39.52
C PHE A 15 14.03 4.83 40.21
N LEU A 16 13.58 4.45 41.41
CA LEU A 16 12.82 5.32 42.29
C LEU A 16 13.75 5.92 43.32
N ASP A 17 13.65 7.23 43.52
CA ASP A 17 14.35 7.93 44.59
C ASP A 17 13.37 8.86 45.29
N ARG A 18 13.28 8.72 46.61
CA ARG A 18 12.41 9.51 47.50
C ARG A 18 13.21 10.26 48.55
N SER A 19 14.52 10.37 48.35
CA SER A 19 15.45 11.00 49.30
C SER A 19 15.21 12.50 49.48
N ALA A 20 14.55 13.16 48.51
CA ALA A 20 14.11 14.55 48.59
C ALA A 20 12.57 14.61 48.86
N PRO A 21 12.13 14.69 50.12
CA PRO A 21 10.72 14.80 50.45
C PRO A 21 10.11 16.11 49.91
N GLY A 22 8.92 16.03 49.33
CA GLY A 22 8.16 17.19 48.85
C GLY A 22 8.16 17.41 47.34
N HIS A 23 8.83 16.55 46.57
CA HIS A 23 8.77 16.57 45.11
C HIS A 23 8.04 15.34 44.55
N ASP A 24 7.31 15.54 43.45
CA ASP A 24 6.51 14.49 42.80
C ASP A 24 7.30 13.72 41.73
N ASP A 25 8.53 14.12 41.44
CA ASP A 25 9.42 13.59 40.39
C ASP A 25 10.33 12.44 40.87
N ASN A 26 9.73 11.51 41.61
CA ASN A 26 10.46 10.40 42.25
C ASN A 26 10.91 9.29 41.28
N VAL A 27 10.63 9.39 39.97
CA VAL A 27 11.06 8.44 38.95
C VAL A 27 12.25 9.03 38.20
N PHE A 28 13.40 8.39 38.29
CA PHE A 28 14.62 8.89 37.67
C PHE A 28 15.05 8.00 36.51
N VAL A 29 15.48 8.65 35.42
CA VAL A 29 16.21 8.02 34.31
C VAL A 29 17.63 8.55 34.33
N ARG A 30 18.59 7.65 34.47
CA ARG A 30 20.01 7.95 34.46
C ARG A 30 20.66 7.29 33.26
N ILE A 31 21.45 8.06 32.53
CA ILE A 31 22.22 7.59 31.38
C ILE A 31 23.69 7.81 31.71
N ARG A 32 24.49 6.74 31.72
CA ARG A 32 25.94 6.79 31.90
C ARG A 32 26.63 6.30 30.62
N GLU A 33 27.68 7.02 30.24
CA GLU A 33 28.52 6.64 29.11
C GLU A 33 29.83 6.06 29.62
N GLU A 34 29.98 4.74 29.51
CA GLU A 34 31.06 3.93 30.10
C GLU A 34 32.08 3.48 29.05
N CYS A 35 32.30 4.28 28.01
CA CYS A 35 33.20 4.01 26.89
C CYS A 35 34.32 5.06 26.77
N ASP A 36 35.30 4.78 25.89
CA ASP A 36 36.47 5.62 25.63
C ASP A 36 36.06 7.07 25.35
N GLU A 37 36.79 8.03 25.93
CA GLU A 37 36.45 9.47 25.85
C GLU A 37 36.35 9.99 24.42
N ARG A 38 37.03 9.34 23.46
CA ARG A 38 37.02 9.71 22.03
C ARG A 38 35.73 9.34 21.32
N LEU A 39 34.94 8.41 21.87
CA LEU A 39 33.69 7.93 21.31
C LEU A 39 32.47 8.47 22.06
N ARG A 40 32.69 9.33 23.07
CA ARG A 40 31.63 9.92 23.88
C ARG A 40 30.79 10.89 23.07
N ILE A 41 29.48 10.75 23.19
CA ILE A 41 28.50 11.65 22.59
C ILE A 41 27.99 12.64 23.64
N LEU A 42 27.93 12.23 24.92
CA LEU A 42 27.50 13.11 25.98
C LEU A 42 28.64 14.06 26.37
N ARG A 43 28.30 15.35 26.53
CA ARG A 43 29.25 16.35 27.07
C ARG A 43 29.61 16.10 28.53
N VAL A 44 28.82 15.27 29.23
CA VAL A 44 28.98 14.86 30.62
C VAL A 44 28.95 13.34 30.68
N ASN A 45 29.73 12.72 31.56
CA ASN A 45 29.78 11.25 31.69
C ASN A 45 28.46 10.62 32.19
N GLN A 46 27.59 11.43 32.80
CA GLN A 46 26.30 11.02 33.32
C GLN A 46 25.26 12.14 33.17
N ALA A 47 24.08 11.78 32.68
CA ALA A 47 22.88 12.61 32.75
C ALA A 47 21.82 11.94 33.65
N THR A 48 21.09 12.73 34.45
CA THR A 48 20.01 12.22 35.30
C THR A 48 18.80 13.14 35.18
N ILE A 49 17.64 12.56 34.89
CA ILE A 49 16.37 13.27 34.66
C ILE A 49 15.35 12.76 35.68
N GLY A 50 14.77 13.67 36.47
CA GLY A 50 13.64 13.40 37.34
C GLY A 50 12.32 13.55 36.59
N LEU A 51 11.39 12.61 36.80
CA LEU A 51 10.09 12.56 36.16
C LEU A 51 9.00 12.27 37.20
N THR A 52 7.85 12.92 37.04
CA THR A 52 6.64 12.50 37.76
C THR A 52 6.17 11.13 37.25
N ALA A 53 5.37 10.44 38.06
CA ALA A 53 4.77 9.17 37.65
C ALA A 53 3.88 9.31 36.39
N ALA A 54 3.25 10.46 36.18
CA ALA A 54 2.46 10.73 34.98
C ALA A 54 3.35 10.85 33.73
N GLN A 55 4.41 11.67 33.80
CA GLN A 55 5.37 11.85 32.71
C GLN A 55 6.08 10.54 32.36
N ALA A 56 6.47 9.74 33.36
CA ALA A 56 7.11 8.45 33.13
C ALA A 56 6.20 7.48 32.34
N ARG A 57 4.90 7.45 32.63
CA ARG A 57 3.94 6.63 31.88
C ARG A 57 3.72 7.13 30.46
N GLU A 58 3.64 8.44 30.27
CA GLU A 58 3.50 9.04 28.95
C GLU A 58 4.71 8.74 28.07
N LEU A 59 5.93 8.91 28.60
CA LEU A 59 7.16 8.54 27.92
C LEU A 59 7.20 7.05 27.55
N ALA A 60 6.81 6.17 28.48
CA ALA A 60 6.78 4.72 28.23
C ALA A 60 5.83 4.35 27.08
N ARG A 61 4.65 4.99 27.00
CA ARG A 61 3.71 4.76 25.89
C ARG A 61 4.29 5.23 24.56
N GLY A 62 4.86 6.44 24.52
CA GLY A 62 5.50 6.95 23.30
C GLY A 62 6.62 6.04 22.79
N LEU A 63 7.44 5.50 23.70
CA LEU A 63 8.48 4.53 23.35
C LEU A 63 7.91 3.23 22.75
N LEU A 64 6.84 2.69 23.35
CA LEU A 64 6.19 1.47 22.84
C LEU A 64 5.55 1.68 21.47
N GLU A 65 4.90 2.82 21.24
CA GLU A 65 4.28 3.16 19.95
C GLU A 65 5.33 3.28 18.84
N VAL A 66 6.44 3.97 19.10
CA VAL A 66 7.54 4.11 18.13
C VAL A 66 8.21 2.76 17.86
N ALA A 67 8.45 1.96 18.90
CA ALA A 67 9.03 0.62 18.75
C ALA A 67 8.13 -0.31 17.92
N ALA A 68 6.82 -0.32 18.17
CA ALA A 68 5.87 -1.09 17.39
C ALA A 68 5.85 -0.66 15.91
N GLY A 69 6.02 0.64 15.65
CA GLY A 69 6.16 1.17 14.29
C GLY A 69 7.43 0.67 13.58
N ASP A 70 8.56 0.61 14.28
CA ASP A 70 9.83 0.08 13.76
C ASP A 70 9.74 -1.43 13.47
N GLU A 71 9.18 -2.22 14.39
CA GLU A 71 8.96 -3.65 14.20
C GLU A 71 8.03 -3.91 13.00
N ALA A 72 6.97 -3.12 12.83
CA ALA A 72 6.07 -3.21 11.69
C ALA A 72 6.78 -2.83 10.37
N ALA A 73 7.63 -1.80 10.38
CA ALA A 73 8.43 -1.41 9.22
C ALA A 73 9.46 -2.49 8.86
N ALA A 74 10.17 -3.05 9.83
CA ALA A 74 11.10 -4.16 9.65
C ALA A 74 10.39 -5.42 9.13
N THR A 75 9.16 -5.68 9.58
CA THR A 75 8.33 -6.78 9.08
C THR A 75 7.94 -6.56 7.62
N GLU A 76 7.56 -5.35 7.23
CA GLU A 76 7.27 -4.96 5.84
C GLU A 76 8.52 -5.02 4.93
N GLU A 77 9.69 -4.63 5.45
CA GLU A 77 10.96 -4.69 4.72
C GLU A 77 11.49 -6.13 4.58
N ALA A 78 11.30 -6.96 5.60
CA ALA A 78 11.56 -8.40 5.55
C ALA A 78 10.62 -9.08 4.55
N TRP A 79 9.33 -8.75 4.56
CA TRP A 79 8.37 -9.21 3.55
C TRP A 79 8.76 -8.77 2.13
N ARG A 80 9.14 -7.50 1.93
CA ARG A 80 9.62 -6.99 0.63
C ARG A 80 10.92 -7.65 0.18
N SER A 81 11.79 -8.03 1.09
CA SER A 81 13.08 -8.69 0.77
C SER A 81 12.88 -10.16 0.43
N GLU A 82 12.00 -10.86 1.15
CA GLU A 82 11.59 -12.23 0.87
C GLU A 82 10.83 -12.32 -0.46
N GLU A 83 9.96 -11.35 -0.75
CA GLU A 83 9.23 -11.26 -2.01
C GLU A 83 10.13 -10.98 -3.23
N ARG A 84 11.27 -10.30 -3.05
CA ARG A 84 12.30 -10.13 -4.09
C ARG A 84 13.10 -11.42 -4.35
N ARG A 85 13.25 -12.30 -3.36
CA ARG A 85 14.00 -13.57 -3.46
C ARG A 85 13.16 -14.73 -4.00
N ARG A 86 11.83 -14.58 -4.06
CA ARG A 86 10.90 -15.58 -4.60
C ARG A 86 11.17 -15.88 -6.09
N PRO A 87 11.20 -17.17 -6.50
CA PRO A 87 11.50 -17.57 -7.86
C PRO A 87 10.44 -17.05 -8.85
N ALA A 88 10.87 -16.74 -10.08
CA ALA A 88 10.07 -16.05 -11.10
C ALA A 88 8.68 -16.66 -11.38
N ARG A 89 8.47 -17.96 -11.13
CA ARG A 89 7.17 -18.62 -11.24
C ARG A 89 6.11 -18.06 -10.27
N SER A 90 6.46 -17.77 -9.02
CA SER A 90 5.48 -17.24 -8.05
C SER A 90 5.23 -15.74 -8.19
N ARG A 91 6.13 -15.00 -8.85
CA ARG A 91 5.95 -13.57 -9.16
C ARG A 91 4.93 -13.35 -10.29
N VAL A 92 4.81 -14.31 -11.20
CA VAL A 92 3.73 -14.34 -12.20
C VAL A 92 2.38 -14.59 -11.51
N GLU A 93 2.33 -15.45 -10.49
CA GLU A 93 1.09 -15.78 -9.78
C GLU A 93 0.64 -14.70 -8.78
N ALA A 94 1.54 -14.08 -8.00
CA ALA A 94 1.19 -13.00 -7.07
C ALA A 94 0.84 -11.67 -7.77
N SER A 95 1.26 -11.49 -9.03
CA SER A 95 0.79 -10.38 -9.88
C SER A 95 -0.66 -10.54 -10.33
N ARG A 96 -1.30 -11.68 -10.03
CA ARG A 96 -2.72 -11.90 -10.31
C ARG A 96 -3.66 -11.24 -9.32
N ASP A 97 -3.19 -10.78 -8.16
CA ASP A 97 -4.08 -10.41 -7.06
C ASP A 97 -4.22 -8.89 -6.81
N ARG A 98 -3.70 -8.04 -7.70
CA ARG A 98 -4.03 -6.61 -7.71
C ARG A 98 -4.33 -6.13 -9.12
N PRO A 99 -5.58 -5.70 -9.42
CA PRO A 99 -5.91 -5.20 -10.74
C PRO A 99 -5.05 -3.97 -11.07
N ARG A 100 -4.16 -4.08 -12.06
CA ARG A 100 -3.26 -3.01 -12.53
C ARG A 100 -3.97 -1.95 -13.39
N PHE A 101 -5.23 -1.66 -13.09
CA PHE A 101 -6.07 -0.78 -13.88
C PHE A 101 -7.03 0.02 -13.01
N THR A 102 -7.40 1.22 -13.47
CA THR A 102 -8.34 2.07 -12.73
C THR A 102 -9.76 1.49 -12.80
N LYS A 103 -10.67 1.96 -11.93
CA LYS A 103 -12.10 1.55 -11.96
C LYS A 103 -12.72 1.68 -13.36
N THR A 104 -12.46 2.79 -14.05
CA THR A 104 -12.96 3.01 -15.42
C THR A 104 -12.36 2.03 -16.42
N GLN A 105 -11.07 1.74 -16.32
CA GLN A 105 -10.41 0.77 -17.19
C GLN A 105 -10.97 -0.65 -16.95
N GLY A 106 -11.19 -1.03 -15.69
CA GLY A 106 -11.85 -2.29 -15.33
C GLY A 106 -13.23 -2.44 -15.95
N ARG A 107 -14.03 -1.38 -15.99
CA ARG A 107 -15.35 -1.39 -16.65
C ARG A 107 -15.25 -1.66 -18.15
N TYR A 108 -14.26 -1.07 -18.84
CA TYR A 108 -14.05 -1.33 -20.27
C TYR A 108 -13.60 -2.78 -20.53
N LEU A 109 -12.72 -3.33 -19.67
CA LEU A 109 -12.29 -4.72 -19.76
C LEU A 109 -13.46 -5.68 -19.51
N ALA A 110 -14.32 -5.38 -18.53
CA ALA A 110 -15.53 -6.13 -18.25
C ALA A 110 -16.50 -6.13 -19.43
N PHE A 111 -16.66 -4.98 -20.10
CA PHE A 111 -17.50 -4.88 -21.29
C PHE A 111 -16.98 -5.75 -22.42
N ILE A 112 -15.66 -5.72 -22.69
CA ILE A 112 -15.03 -6.58 -23.72
C ILE A 112 -15.29 -8.06 -23.41
N GLN A 113 -15.06 -8.47 -22.15
CA GLN A 113 -15.25 -9.86 -21.72
C GLN A 113 -16.70 -10.32 -21.90
N ALA A 114 -17.66 -9.51 -21.44
CA ALA A 114 -19.08 -9.80 -21.56
C ALA A 114 -19.54 -9.83 -23.02
N TYR A 115 -19.09 -8.88 -23.84
CA TYR A 115 -19.42 -8.81 -25.26
C TYR A 115 -18.90 -10.04 -26.01
N MET A 116 -17.66 -10.47 -25.74
CA MET A 116 -17.10 -11.68 -26.32
C MET A 116 -17.83 -12.94 -25.87
N LYS A 117 -18.22 -13.03 -24.59
CA LYS A 117 -18.99 -14.15 -24.05
C LYS A 117 -20.38 -14.24 -24.71
N LEU A 118 -21.01 -13.11 -24.99
CA LEU A 118 -22.37 -13.05 -25.57
C LEU A 118 -22.37 -13.21 -27.09
N HIS A 119 -21.41 -12.60 -27.80
CA HIS A 119 -21.42 -12.49 -29.26
C HIS A 119 -20.34 -13.31 -29.97
N GLY A 120 -19.43 -13.97 -29.24
CA GLY A 120 -18.35 -14.79 -29.80
C GLY A 120 -17.27 -14.01 -30.56
N ARG A 121 -17.30 -12.68 -30.55
CA ARG A 121 -16.37 -11.79 -31.26
C ARG A 121 -16.06 -10.55 -30.43
N ALA A 122 -14.93 -9.90 -30.67
CA ALA A 122 -14.57 -8.66 -30.00
C ALA A 122 -15.50 -7.49 -30.43
N PRO A 123 -15.77 -6.52 -29.53
CA PRO A 123 -16.48 -5.29 -29.89
C PRO A 123 -15.62 -4.44 -30.84
N ALA A 124 -16.25 -3.68 -31.74
CA ALA A 124 -15.59 -2.60 -32.45
C ALA A 124 -15.79 -1.28 -31.67
N GLU A 125 -15.12 -0.21 -32.11
CA GLU A 125 -15.12 1.07 -31.41
C GLU A 125 -16.53 1.66 -31.25
N ALA A 126 -17.41 1.44 -32.24
CA ALA A 126 -18.80 1.88 -32.19
C ALA A 126 -19.60 1.23 -31.06
N GLU A 127 -19.36 -0.05 -30.74
CA GLU A 127 -20.03 -0.70 -29.61
C GLU A 127 -19.59 -0.12 -28.26
N PHE A 128 -18.35 0.36 -28.12
CA PHE A 128 -17.95 1.11 -26.92
C PHE A 128 -18.66 2.45 -26.82
N GLN A 129 -18.77 3.18 -27.92
CA GLN A 129 -19.49 4.46 -27.96
C GLN A 129 -20.94 4.27 -27.54
N HIS A 130 -21.62 3.25 -28.09
CA HIS A 130 -23.01 2.97 -27.78
C HIS A 130 -23.21 2.55 -26.31
N TYR A 131 -22.39 1.60 -25.83
CA TYR A 131 -22.54 1.07 -24.48
C TYR A 131 -22.19 2.10 -23.39
N PHE A 132 -21.06 2.81 -23.55
CA PHE A 132 -20.60 3.79 -22.55
C PHE A 132 -21.19 5.20 -22.77
N ARG A 133 -21.93 5.43 -23.86
CA ARG A 133 -22.47 6.75 -24.27
C ARG A 133 -21.39 7.83 -24.33
N VAL A 134 -20.24 7.48 -24.92
CA VAL A 134 -19.08 8.36 -25.07
C VAL A 134 -18.87 8.75 -26.53
N SER A 135 -18.19 9.88 -26.76
CA SER A 135 -17.83 10.31 -28.12
C SER A 135 -16.80 9.36 -28.78
N PRO A 136 -16.74 9.30 -30.13
CA PRO A 136 -15.73 8.49 -30.83
C PRO A 136 -14.30 8.74 -30.35
N PRO A 137 -13.82 10.00 -30.21
CA PRO A 137 -12.47 10.24 -29.71
C PRO A 137 -12.22 9.71 -28.30
N SER A 138 -13.24 9.73 -27.43
CA SER A 138 -13.12 9.24 -26.05
C SER A 138 -13.02 7.72 -25.99
N ALA A 139 -13.82 7.01 -26.79
CA ALA A 139 -13.74 5.57 -26.93
C ALA A 139 -12.36 5.17 -27.49
N HIS A 140 -11.91 5.83 -28.55
CA HIS A 140 -10.59 5.61 -29.14
C HIS A 140 -9.47 5.79 -28.12
N GLN A 141 -9.46 6.93 -27.41
CA GLN A 141 -8.42 7.27 -26.43
C GLN A 141 -8.35 6.27 -25.28
N MET A 142 -9.51 5.76 -24.83
CA MET A 142 -9.56 4.71 -23.82
C MET A 142 -8.96 3.40 -24.34
N ILE A 143 -9.33 2.96 -25.55
CA ILE A 143 -8.78 1.74 -26.18
C ILE A 143 -7.26 1.85 -26.33
N VAL A 144 -6.75 2.97 -26.85
CA VAL A 144 -5.30 3.25 -26.96
C VAL A 144 -4.63 3.23 -25.58
N THR A 145 -5.30 3.72 -24.55
CA THR A 145 -4.75 3.72 -23.18
C THR A 145 -4.69 2.32 -22.59
N LEU A 146 -5.70 1.49 -22.82
CA LEU A 146 -5.70 0.08 -22.40
C LEU A 146 -4.58 -0.70 -23.11
N GLU A 147 -4.38 -0.45 -24.40
CA GLU A 147 -3.32 -1.06 -25.20
C GLU A 147 -1.93 -0.66 -24.71
N ARG A 148 -1.67 0.64 -24.52
CA ARG A 148 -0.39 1.14 -23.98
C ARG A 148 -0.05 0.58 -22.60
N LYS A 149 -1.07 0.27 -21.79
CA LYS A 149 -0.91 -0.35 -20.47
C LYS A 149 -0.76 -1.87 -20.53
N GLY A 150 -0.83 -2.48 -21.71
CA GLY A 150 -0.77 -3.93 -21.89
C GLY A 150 -1.99 -4.67 -21.33
N LEU A 151 -3.13 -3.98 -21.17
CA LEU A 151 -4.37 -4.57 -20.67
C LEU A 151 -5.18 -5.23 -21.79
N ILE A 152 -4.98 -4.75 -23.01
CA ILE A 152 -5.48 -5.34 -24.25
C ILE A 152 -4.39 -5.33 -25.32
N SER A 153 -4.59 -6.11 -26.38
CA SER A 153 -3.84 -6.01 -27.64
C SER A 153 -4.81 -5.83 -28.80
N ARG A 154 -4.44 -5.10 -29.85
CA ARG A 154 -5.24 -4.97 -31.08
C ARG A 154 -4.34 -4.81 -32.30
N VAL A 155 -4.93 -4.93 -33.48
CA VAL A 155 -4.28 -4.55 -34.75
C VAL A 155 -4.83 -3.18 -35.15
N PRO A 156 -3.99 -2.12 -35.27
CA PRO A 156 -4.44 -0.80 -35.69
C PRO A 156 -5.19 -0.86 -37.03
N GLY A 157 -6.33 -0.16 -37.13
CA GLY A 157 -7.16 -0.13 -38.34
C GLY A 157 -8.01 -1.39 -38.60
N ALA A 158 -7.78 -2.49 -37.89
CA ALA A 158 -8.59 -3.70 -38.02
C ALA A 158 -9.73 -3.72 -36.99
N ALA A 159 -10.97 -3.66 -37.46
CA ALA A 159 -12.15 -3.83 -36.63
C ALA A 159 -12.13 -5.20 -35.94
N ARG A 160 -12.63 -5.27 -34.69
CA ARG A 160 -12.80 -6.52 -33.93
C ARG A 160 -11.51 -7.30 -33.68
N SER A 161 -10.36 -6.60 -33.63
CA SER A 161 -9.05 -7.20 -33.38
C SER A 161 -8.63 -7.19 -31.90
N ILE A 162 -9.47 -6.62 -31.02
CA ILE A 162 -9.17 -6.49 -29.59
C ILE A 162 -9.11 -7.87 -28.93
N ARG A 163 -8.05 -8.13 -28.16
CA ARG A 163 -7.90 -9.28 -27.27
C ARG A 163 -7.57 -8.80 -25.87
N LEU A 164 -8.17 -9.42 -24.86
CA LEU A 164 -7.85 -9.16 -23.45
C LEU A 164 -6.47 -9.76 -23.12
N ALA A 165 -5.60 -8.95 -22.52
CA ALA A 165 -4.28 -9.37 -22.05
C ALA A 165 -4.22 -9.53 -20.52
N VAL A 166 -5.36 -9.36 -19.85
CA VAL A 166 -5.52 -9.61 -18.41
C VAL A 166 -6.27 -10.93 -18.16
N PRO A 167 -5.92 -11.68 -17.10
CA PRO A 167 -6.66 -12.86 -16.69
C PRO A 167 -8.13 -12.56 -16.36
N ALA A 168 -9.03 -13.49 -16.71
CA ALA A 168 -10.48 -13.30 -16.62
C ALA A 168 -10.98 -13.15 -15.17
N ASP A 169 -10.30 -13.78 -14.22
CA ASP A 169 -10.50 -13.74 -12.77
C ASP A 169 -10.21 -12.37 -12.15
N GLN A 170 -9.42 -11.54 -12.82
CA GLN A 170 -9.10 -10.17 -12.38
C GLN A 170 -10.05 -9.11 -12.91
N ILE A 171 -10.80 -9.41 -13.97
CA ILE A 171 -11.72 -8.46 -14.57
C ILE A 171 -12.93 -8.35 -13.63
N PRO A 172 -13.29 -7.13 -13.15
CA PRO A 172 -14.47 -6.98 -12.32
C PRO A 172 -15.73 -7.40 -13.11
N PRO A 173 -16.78 -7.86 -12.43
CA PRO A 173 -18.05 -8.11 -13.10
C PRO A 173 -18.50 -6.82 -13.82
N LEU A 174 -19.10 -6.97 -15.01
CA LEU A 174 -19.65 -5.83 -15.72
C LEU A 174 -20.75 -5.23 -14.85
N ASP A 175 -20.46 -4.07 -14.25
CA ASP A 175 -21.42 -3.27 -13.51
C ASP A 175 -22.53 -2.90 -14.49
N VAL A 176 -23.63 -3.64 -14.44
CA VAL A 176 -24.83 -3.35 -15.20
C VAL A 176 -25.35 -2.02 -14.67
N PRO A 177 -25.31 -0.91 -15.43
CA PRO A 177 -26.12 0.23 -15.04
C PRO A 177 -27.57 -0.29 -14.94
N PRO A 178 -28.33 0.07 -13.89
CA PRO A 178 -29.71 -0.38 -13.76
C PRO A 178 -30.48 -0.05 -15.06
N PRO A 179 -31.35 -0.96 -15.55
CA PRO A 179 -32.08 -0.71 -16.79
C PRO A 179 -33.04 0.46 -16.56
N SER A 180 -32.69 1.63 -17.08
CA SER A 180 -33.60 2.76 -17.11
C SER A 180 -33.43 3.55 -18.41
N THR A 181 -33.96 3.03 -19.53
CA THR A 181 -34.98 3.66 -20.39
C THR A 181 -35.28 2.82 -21.65
N PRO A 182 -36.54 2.83 -22.15
CA PRO A 182 -37.05 1.95 -23.20
C PRO A 182 -36.45 2.26 -24.59
N PRO A 183 -36.61 1.35 -25.59
CA PRO A 183 -36.12 1.58 -26.95
C PRO A 183 -36.68 2.87 -27.57
N PRO A 184 -35.97 3.48 -28.54
CA PRO A 184 -36.47 4.65 -29.26
C PRO A 184 -37.77 4.31 -30.00
N PRO A 185 -38.70 5.27 -30.15
CA PRO A 185 -40.10 5.05 -30.55
C PRO A 185 -40.33 4.71 -32.04
N TRP A 186 -39.35 4.11 -32.71
CA TRP A 186 -39.49 3.64 -34.09
C TRP A 186 -39.41 2.10 -34.21
N PHE A 187 -39.40 1.39 -33.07
CA PHE A 187 -39.73 -0.03 -33.01
C PHE A 187 -41.11 -0.20 -32.35
N SER A 188 -42.11 -0.49 -33.17
CA SER A 188 -43.54 -0.72 -32.88
C SER A 188 -44.40 0.51 -32.60
#